data_AF-A0A2X2BWW8-F1
#
_entry.id   AF-A0A2X2BWW8-F1
#
_cell.length_a   1.000
_cell.length_b   1.000
_cell.length_c   1.000
_cell.angle_alpha   90.00
_cell.angle_beta   90.00
_cell.angle_gamma   90.00
#
_symmetry.space_group_name_H-M   'P 1'
#
loop_
_entity.id
_entity.type
_entity.pdbx_description
1 polymer ?
#
loop_
_entity_poly.entity_id
_entity_poly.type
_entity_poly.pdbx_seq_one_letter_code
_entity_poly.pdbx_strand_id
1 'polypeptide(L)'
;MFYIMANSRYSDELIGVAKSLYLRRYTPAEIATELNLPNRRIVYYWAEKGNWQDLLSHESVLDAINRRIILLSERNNKTVF
;
A
#
# COMPACT_ATOMS: atom_id res chain seq x y z
N MET A 1 -8.13 8.18 -31.11
CA MET A 1 -8.75 6.86 -31.26
C MET A 1 -8.31 6.05 -30.05
N PHE A 2 -9.25 5.74 -29.15
CA PHE A 2 -9.02 5.36 -27.76
C PHE A 2 -8.29 4.00 -27.62
N TYR A 3 -7.29 3.97 -26.74
CA TYR A 3 -6.45 2.82 -26.42
C TYR A 3 -7.17 1.91 -25.43
N ILE A 4 -7.95 0.93 -25.91
CA ILE A 4 -8.58 -0.11 -25.09
C ILE A 4 -8.52 -1.36 -25.97
N MET A 5 -7.73 -2.39 -25.68
CA MET A 5 -7.95 -3.35 -24.62
C MET A 5 -6.62 -3.98 -24.22
N ALA A 6 -6.14 -3.73 -23.00
CA ALA A 6 -5.20 -4.63 -22.36
C ALA A 6 -5.98 -5.90 -22.00
N ASN A 7 -5.74 -6.98 -22.73
CA ASN A 7 -6.33 -8.29 -22.51
C ASN A 7 -5.75 -8.91 -21.21
N SER A 8 -6.19 -8.45 -20.04
CA SER A 8 -5.78 -9.04 -18.77
C SER A 8 -6.77 -10.13 -18.36
N ARG A 9 -6.25 -11.34 -18.14
CA ARG A 9 -6.95 -12.50 -17.56
C ARG A 9 -7.64 -12.22 -16.21
N TYR A 10 -7.41 -11.05 -15.62
CA TYR A 10 -7.85 -10.64 -14.29
C TYR A 10 -8.55 -9.28 -14.40
N SER A 11 -9.63 -9.10 -13.63
CA SER A 11 -10.41 -7.86 -13.57
C SER A 11 -9.63 -6.74 -12.87
N ASP A 12 -9.91 -5.50 -13.26
CA ASP A 12 -9.32 -4.31 -12.61
C ASP A 12 -9.67 -4.23 -11.13
N GLU A 13 -10.86 -4.72 -10.74
CA GLU A 13 -11.28 -4.82 -9.34
C GLU A 13 -10.35 -5.75 -8.53
N LEU A 14 -10.04 -6.94 -9.04
CA LEU A 14 -9.13 -7.88 -8.38
C LEU A 14 -7.72 -7.27 -8.24
N ILE A 15 -7.24 -6.58 -9.28
CA ILE A 15 -5.97 -5.86 -9.25
C ILE A 15 -6.01 -4.73 -8.20
N GLY A 16 -7.13 -4.03 -8.08
CA GLY A 16 -7.36 -3.00 -7.07
C GLY A 16 -7.30 -3.56 -5.64
N VAL A 17 -7.92 -4.71 -5.39
CA VAL A 17 -7.83 -5.39 -4.09
C VAL A 17 -6.39 -5.80 -3.80
N ALA A 18 -5.70 -6.42 -4.75
CA ALA A 18 -4.29 -6.80 -4.61
C ALA A 18 -3.39 -5.61 -4.28
N LYS A 19 -3.61 -4.47 -4.96
CA LYS A 19 -2.91 -3.20 -4.68
C LYS A 19 -3.15 -2.72 -3.26
N SER A 20 -4.39 -2.77 -2.78
CA SER A 20 -4.72 -2.33 -1.42
C SER A 20 -3.99 -3.15 -0.34
N LEU A 21 -3.89 -4.46 -0.54
CA LEU A 21 -3.15 -5.37 0.35
C LEU A 21 -1.64 -5.09 0.29
N TYR A 22 -1.09 -4.90 -0.91
CA TYR A 22 0.32 -4.56 -1.10
C TYR A 22 0.71 -3.28 -0.36
N LEU A 23 -0.12 -2.23 -0.47
CA LEU A 23 0.12 -0.95 0.23
C LEU A 23 -0.01 -1.07 1.76
N ARG A 24 -0.76 -2.06 2.25
CA ARG A 24 -0.82 -2.45 3.67
C ARG A 24 0.34 -3.34 4.11
N ARG A 25 1.39 -3.46 3.29
CA ARG A 25 2.62 -4.23 3.57
C ARG A 25 2.46 -5.75 3.56
N TYR A 26 1.41 -6.27 2.94
CA TYR A 26 1.33 -7.71 2.66
C TYR A 26 2.37 -8.08 1.61
N THR A 27 3.01 -9.24 1.78
CA THR A 27 3.96 -9.76 0.80
C THR A 27 3.24 -10.27 -0.45
N PRO A 28 3.90 -10.26 -1.62
CA PRO A 28 3.32 -10.85 -2.84
C PRO A 28 2.91 -12.32 -2.70
N ALA A 29 3.53 -13.07 -1.78
CA ALA A 29 3.16 -14.45 -1.49
C ALA A 29 1.84 -14.53 -0.71
N GLU A 30 1.69 -13.74 0.36
CA GLU A 30 0.45 -13.67 1.14
C GLU A 30 -0.72 -13.20 0.28
N ILE A 31 -0.52 -12.17 -0.55
CA ILE A 31 -1.56 -11.66 -1.46
C ILE A 31 -2.00 -12.74 -2.44
N ALA A 32 -1.05 -13.53 -2.96
CA ALA A 32 -1.38 -14.63 -3.87
C ALA A 32 -2.20 -15.72 -3.19
N THR A 33 -1.89 -16.04 -1.93
CA THR A 33 -2.68 -16.99 -1.13
C THR A 33 -4.08 -16.44 -0.83
N GLU A 34 -4.19 -15.20 -0.35
CA GLU A 34 -5.46 -14.55 -0.01
C GLU A 34 -6.41 -14.42 -1.21
N LEU A 35 -5.86 -14.11 -2.39
CA LEU A 35 -6.64 -13.94 -3.62
C LEU A 35 -6.74 -15.21 -4.47
N ASN A 36 -6.26 -16.35 -3.95
CA ASN A 36 -6.22 -17.64 -4.64
C ASN A 36 -5.60 -17.56 -6.05
N LEU A 37 -4.51 -16.79 -6.17
CA LEU A 37 -3.77 -16.64 -7.41
C LEU A 37 -2.85 -17.85 -7.63
N PRO A 38 -2.73 -18.34 -8.87
CA PRO A 38 -1.93 -19.52 -9.16
C PRO A 38 -0.42 -19.29 -8.97
N ASN A 39 0.04 -18.03 -8.95
CA ASN A 39 1.44 -17.71 -8.76
C ASN A 39 1.64 -16.26 -8.25
N ARG A 40 2.47 -16.09 -7.21
CA ARG A 40 2.90 -14.78 -6.69
C ARG A 40 3.56 -13.86 -7.72
N ARG A 41 4.14 -14.40 -8.80
CA ARG A 41 4.72 -13.63 -9.92
C ARG A 41 3.71 -12.68 -10.56
N ILE A 42 2.42 -13.00 -10.50
CA ILE A 42 1.35 -12.13 -11.00
C ILE A 42 1.31 -10.82 -10.20
N VAL A 43 1.43 -10.92 -8.87
CA VAL A 43 1.45 -9.74 -7.97
C VAL A 43 2.70 -8.90 -8.21
N TYR A 44 3.87 -9.54 -8.40
CA TYR A 44 5.09 -8.82 -8.79
C TYR A 44 4.92 -8.05 -10.10
N TYR A 45 4.34 -8.68 -11.12
CA TYR A 45 4.07 -8.03 -12.41
C TYR A 45 3.15 -6.82 -12.27
N TRP A 46 2.08 -6.92 -11.46
CA TRP A 46 1.20 -5.77 -11.22
C TRP A 46 1.86 -4.66 -10.41
N ALA A 47 2.65 -5.02 -9.41
CA ALA A 47 3.39 -4.07 -8.60
C ALA A 47 4.42 -3.29 -9.43
N GLU A 48 5.15 -3.97 -10.30
CA GLU A 48 6.11 -3.37 -11.22
C GLU A 48 5.40 -2.49 -12.26
N LYS A 49 4.39 -3.02 -12.95
CA LYS A 49 3.64 -2.27 -13.97
C LYS A 49 2.94 -1.03 -13.40
N GLY A 50 2.48 -1.10 -12.16
CA GLY A 50 1.78 -0.02 -11.48
C GLY A 50 2.66 0.85 -10.59
N ASN A 51 3.99 0.63 -10.57
CA ASN A 51 4.93 1.27 -9.65
C ASN A 51 4.42 1.31 -8.20
N TRP A 52 3.85 0.21 -7.70
CA TRP A 52 3.25 0.18 -6.37
C TRP A 52 4.28 0.42 -5.26
N GLN A 53 5.55 0.12 -5.53
CA GLN A 53 6.64 0.41 -4.62
C GLN A 53 6.76 1.91 -4.32
N ASP A 54 6.54 2.78 -5.31
CA ASP A 54 6.60 4.24 -5.15
C ASP A 54 5.39 4.79 -4.40
N LEU A 55 4.27 4.05 -4.46
CA LEU A 55 3.04 4.36 -3.74
C LEU A 55 3.06 3.92 -2.28
N LEU A 56 4.03 3.08 -1.90
CA LEU A 56 4.26 2.78 -0.50
C LEU A 56 4.68 4.09 0.15
N SER A 57 3.76 4.63 0.95
CA SER A 57 4.06 5.76 1.82
C SER A 57 5.29 5.37 2.63
N HIS A 58 6.41 5.98 2.28
CA HIS A 58 7.52 6.08 3.21
C HIS A 58 6.92 6.98 4.26
N GLU A 59 6.59 6.43 5.43
CA GLU A 59 6.40 7.32 6.55
C GLU A 59 7.71 8.11 6.62
N SER A 60 7.64 9.38 6.22
CA SER A 60 8.82 10.20 6.19
C SER A 60 9.28 10.28 7.63
N VAL A 61 10.59 10.34 7.87
CA VAL A 61 11.10 10.66 9.22
C VAL A 61 10.39 11.90 9.76
N LEU A 62 9.98 12.84 8.89
CA LEU A 62 9.16 13.99 9.23
C LEU A 62 7.75 13.62 9.73
N ASP A 63 7.09 12.63 9.15
CA ASP A 63 5.76 12.18 9.62
C ASP A 63 5.87 11.51 10.99
N ALA A 64 6.92 10.71 11.20
CA ALA A 64 7.22 10.10 12.50
C ALA A 64 7.54 11.18 13.56
N ILE A 65 8.34 12.18 13.19
CA ILE A 65 8.65 13.35 14.03
C ILE A 65 7.38 14.16 14.33
N ASN A 66 6.53 14.43 13.33
CA ASN A 66 5.30 15.20 13.51
C ASN A 66 4.34 14.49 14.48
N ARG A 67 4.17 13.17 14.37
CA ARG A 67 3.39 12.40 15.35
C ARG A 67 3.98 12.50 16.76
N ARG A 68 5.32 12.47 16.87
CA ARG A 68 5.99 12.64 18.17
C ARG A 68 5.83 14.05 18.73
N ILE A 69 5.91 15.09 17.90
CA ILE A 69 5.68 16.49 18.30
C ILE A 69 4.25 16.67 18.80
N ILE A 70 3.25 16.15 18.08
CA ILE A 70 1.84 16.22 18.51
C ILE A 70 1.67 15.56 19.89
N LEU A 71 2.17 14.33 20.06
CA LEU A 71 2.11 13.61 21.33
C LEU A 71 2.83 14.34 22.49
N LEU A 72 3.94 15.02 22.20
CA LEU A 72 4.69 15.79 23.20
C LEU A 72 4.04 17.15 23.50
N SER A 73 3.42 17.78 22.51
CA SER A 73 2.69 19.05 22.65
C SER A 73 1.42 18.85 23.48
N GLU A 74 0.71 17.75 23.29
CA GLU A 74 -0.49 17.41 24.08
C GLU A 74 -0.17 17.12 25.56
N ARG A 75 1.09 16.80 25.89
CA ARG A 75 1.54 16.56 27.28
C ARG A 75 1.74 17.84 28.10
N ASN A 76 1.70 19.03 27.52
CA ASN A 76 2.04 20.26 28.23
C ASN A 76 0.89 20.88 29.06
N ASN A 77 -0.27 20.21 29.16
CA ASN A 77 -1.43 20.68 29.95
C ASN A 77 -1.66 19.87 31.24
N LYS A 78 -0.60 19.41 31.93
CA LYS A 78 -0.73 18.92 33.31
C LYS A 78 0.42 19.42 34.17
N THR A 79 0.18 20.56 34.81
CA THR A 79 0.29 20.74 36.28
C THR A 79 -0.21 22.14 36.60
N VAL A 80 -1.46 22.23 37.05
CA VAL A 80 -1.87 23.34 37.92
C VAL A 80 -2.06 22.70 39.29
N PHE A 81 -1.11 23.00 40.18
CA PHE A 81 -1.21 22.72 41.62
C PHE A 81 -2.26 23.66 42.24
#